data_AF-A0A0D3BNU4-F1
#
_entry.id   AF-A0A0D3BNU4-F1
#
_cell.length_a   1.000
_cell.length_b   1.000
_cell.length_c   1.000
_cell.angle_alpha   90.00
_cell.angle_beta   90.00
_cell.angle_gamma   90.00
#
_symmetry.space_group_name_H-M   'P 1'
#
loop_
_entity.id
_entity.type
_entity.pdbx_description
1 polymer ?
#
loop_
_entity_poly.entity_id
_entity_poly.type
_entity_poly.pdbx_seq_one_letter_code
_entity_poly.pdbx_strand_id
1 'polypeptide(L)'
;MASSSHNTFDGSNDDNFDQYSDQQFDQYFDQIVDQTFDNLSIHNGIQEEKRKKRKKRVYIERNREEGDVRLWNDYFSETPTYPHNLFRRRFRMNKSLFTRIVDRLSNEVQFFREKRDALGRQSLSPLQKCTAAIRALAYGNAADAVDEYLQLPPAR
;
A
#
# COMPACT_ATOMS: atom_id res chain seq x y z
N MET A 1 -36.02 -31.22 -30.68
CA MET A 1 -36.42 -30.18 -29.71
C MET A 1 -35.26 -30.00 -28.74
N ALA A 2 -34.55 -28.88 -28.81
CA ALA A 2 -33.44 -28.58 -27.90
C ALA A 2 -33.97 -27.62 -26.83
N SER A 3 -33.97 -28.05 -25.58
CA SER A 3 -34.39 -27.23 -24.44
C SER A 3 -33.19 -26.46 -23.92
N SER A 4 -33.28 -25.13 -23.96
CA SER A 4 -32.32 -24.19 -23.39
C SER A 4 -32.73 -23.91 -21.94
N SER A 5 -31.90 -24.28 -20.97
CA SER A 5 -32.07 -23.87 -19.59
C SER A 5 -31.17 -22.67 -19.30
N HIS A 6 -31.79 -21.50 -19.24
CA HIS A 6 -31.21 -20.26 -18.74
C HIS A 6 -31.25 -20.31 -17.21
N ASN A 7 -30.10 -20.53 -16.57
CA ASN A 7 -29.96 -20.38 -15.13
C ASN A 7 -29.51 -18.93 -14.86
N THR A 8 -30.42 -18.10 -14.35
CA THR A 8 -30.09 -16.82 -13.73
C THR A 8 -29.42 -17.09 -12.39
N PHE A 9 -28.08 -17.01 -12.37
CA PHE A 9 -27.28 -16.97 -11.15
C PHE A 9 -27.51 -15.62 -10.45
N ASP A 10 -28.32 -15.65 -9.39
CA ASP A 10 -28.55 -14.53 -8.48
C ASP A 10 -27.29 -14.33 -7.61
N GLY A 11 -26.43 -13.40 -8.04
CA GLY A 11 -25.18 -13.02 -7.37
C GLY A 11 -25.33 -11.81 -6.45
N SER A 12 -26.52 -11.50 -5.96
CA SER A 12 -26.83 -10.18 -5.35
C SER A 12 -26.47 -10.04 -3.86
N ASN A 13 -26.15 -11.14 -3.16
CA ASN A 13 -26.05 -11.14 -1.69
C ASN A 13 -24.61 -11.11 -1.14
N ASP A 14 -23.60 -11.54 -1.90
CA ASP A 14 -22.21 -11.57 -1.44
C ASP A 14 -21.59 -10.16 -1.40
N ASP A 15 -21.84 -9.34 -2.43
CA ASP A 15 -21.27 -7.99 -2.53
C ASP A 15 -21.73 -7.05 -1.39
N ASN A 16 -22.95 -7.24 -0.88
CA ASN A 16 -23.52 -6.37 0.17
C ASN A 16 -22.99 -6.72 1.57
N PHE A 17 -22.75 -8.00 1.85
CA PHE A 17 -22.15 -8.45 3.11
C PHE A 17 -20.67 -8.05 3.19
N ASP A 18 -19.93 -8.22 2.08
CA ASP A 18 -18.54 -7.79 1.95
C ASP A 18 -18.43 -6.26 2.11
N GLN A 19 -19.33 -5.50 1.50
CA GLN A 19 -19.33 -4.03 1.64
C GLN A 19 -19.59 -3.56 3.08
N TYR A 20 -20.48 -4.22 3.83
CA TYR A 20 -20.74 -3.90 5.24
C TYR A 20 -19.58 -4.30 6.17
N SER A 21 -19.06 -5.52 6.01
CA SER A 21 -17.92 -6.03 6.77
C SER A 21 -16.68 -5.16 6.58
N ASP A 22 -16.42 -4.77 5.33
CA ASP A 22 -15.29 -3.91 5.00
C ASP A 22 -15.48 -2.47 5.50
N GLN A 23 -16.69 -1.92 5.51
CA GLN A 23 -16.93 -0.60 6.12
C GLN A 23 -16.62 -0.62 7.63
N GLN A 24 -16.98 -1.71 8.31
CA GLN A 24 -16.62 -1.92 9.71
C GLN A 24 -15.10 -2.08 9.89
N PHE A 25 -14.43 -2.80 8.97
CA PHE A 25 -12.97 -2.92 8.99
C PHE A 25 -12.28 -1.58 8.75
N ASP A 26 -12.73 -0.80 7.76
CA ASP A 26 -12.18 0.52 7.44
C ASP A 26 -12.29 1.46 8.65
N GLN A 27 -13.45 1.49 9.33
CA GLN A 27 -13.66 2.29 10.54
C GLN A 27 -12.78 1.84 11.71
N TYR A 28 -12.66 0.53 11.91
CA TYR A 28 -11.81 -0.06 12.95
C TYR A 28 -10.32 0.22 12.68
N PHE A 29 -9.90 0.13 11.42
CA PHE A 29 -8.53 0.40 11.01
C PHE A 29 -8.17 1.88 11.16
N ASP A 30 -9.08 2.79 10.77
CA ASP A 30 -8.96 4.23 11.05
C ASP A 30 -8.70 4.46 12.55
N GLN A 31 -9.54 3.89 13.41
CA GLN A 31 -9.40 4.04 14.86
C GLN A 31 -8.08 3.47 15.40
N ILE A 32 -7.66 2.29 14.93
CA ILE A 32 -6.38 1.69 15.33
C ILE A 32 -5.22 2.53 14.86
N VAL A 33 -5.20 2.94 13.59
CA VAL A 33 -4.13 3.76 13.04
C VAL A 33 -4.03 5.05 13.84
N ASP A 34 -5.16 5.70 14.12
CA ASP A 34 -5.16 6.93 14.89
C ASP A 34 -4.60 6.72 16.30
N GLN A 35 -5.07 5.70 17.02
CA GLN A 35 -4.58 5.40 18.37
C GLN A 35 -3.10 4.99 18.38
N THR A 36 -2.70 4.10 17.47
CA THR A 36 -1.31 3.62 17.39
C THR A 36 -0.38 4.75 16.98
N PHE A 37 -0.81 5.63 16.09
CA PHE A 37 -0.03 6.77 15.65
C PHE A 37 0.15 7.78 16.79
N ASP A 38 -0.91 8.13 17.50
CA ASP A 38 -0.85 9.06 18.63
C ASP A 38 0.07 8.51 19.74
N ASN A 39 -0.05 7.22 20.05
CA ASN A 39 0.83 6.53 20.99
C ASN A 39 2.30 6.50 20.52
N LEU A 40 2.54 6.30 19.22
CA LEU A 40 3.88 6.26 18.65
C LEU A 40 4.55 7.64 18.61
N SER A 41 3.77 8.70 18.35
CA SER A 41 4.23 10.09 18.39
C SER A 41 4.66 10.50 19.80
N ILE A 42 4.04 9.93 20.84
CA ILE A 42 4.42 10.15 22.24
C ILE A 42 5.71 9.39 22.62
N HIS A 43 5.98 8.24 22.00
CA HIS A 43 7.07 7.35 22.41
C HIS A 43 8.34 7.42 21.54
N ASN A 44 8.27 7.99 20.33
CA ASN A 44 9.37 8.03 19.37
C ASN A 44 9.96 9.43 19.20
N GLY A 45 10.66 9.91 20.23
CA GLY A 45 11.94 10.57 19.95
C GLY A 45 12.81 9.56 19.22
N ILE A 46 12.88 9.69 17.88
CA ILE A 46 13.52 8.78 16.92
C ILE A 46 14.81 8.18 17.51
N GLN A 47 14.76 6.94 17.99
CA GLN A 47 15.98 6.18 18.22
C GLN A 47 16.51 5.76 16.85
N GLU A 48 17.40 6.59 16.29
CA GLU A 48 18.29 6.17 15.23
C GLU A 48 19.20 5.07 15.78
N GLU A 49 18.74 3.82 15.75
CA GLU A 49 19.60 2.69 16.07
C GLU A 49 20.82 2.73 15.15
N LYS A 50 22.00 2.78 15.78
CA LYS A 50 23.31 2.82 15.12
C LYS A 50 23.40 1.74 14.05
N ARG A 51 23.30 2.17 12.78
CA ARG A 51 23.37 1.29 11.60
C ARG A 51 24.71 0.56 11.58
N LYS A 52 24.69 -0.77 11.73
CA LYS A 52 25.86 -1.64 11.48
C LYS A 52 26.35 -1.42 10.05
N LYS A 53 27.68 -1.34 9.85
CA LYS A 53 28.31 -1.19 8.51
C LYS A 53 27.88 -2.35 7.60
N ARG A 54 26.94 -2.08 6.68
CA ARG A 54 26.50 -3.03 5.65
C ARG A 54 27.56 -3.10 4.54
N LYS A 55 27.85 -4.31 4.06
CA LYS A 55 28.70 -4.53 2.87
C LYS A 55 28.12 -3.76 1.67
N LYS A 56 28.98 -3.18 0.83
CA LYS A 56 28.57 -2.48 -0.40
C LYS A 56 27.79 -3.46 -1.28
N ARG A 57 26.48 -3.23 -1.42
CA ARG A 57 25.61 -3.95 -2.35
C ARG A 57 25.83 -3.38 -3.74
N VAL A 58 25.79 -4.24 -4.77
CA VAL A 58 25.78 -3.80 -6.17
C VAL A 58 24.52 -2.96 -6.38
N TYR A 59 24.70 -1.75 -6.91
CA TYR A 59 23.60 -0.88 -7.30
C TYR A 59 23.00 -1.42 -8.60
N ILE A 60 21.72 -1.77 -8.57
CA ILE A 60 20.94 -2.12 -9.75
C ILE A 60 19.95 -0.99 -9.94
N GLU A 61 19.99 -0.32 -11.10
CA GLU A 61 19.00 0.66 -11.50
C GLU A 61 17.70 -0.06 -11.85
N ARG A 62 16.61 0.39 -11.23
CA ARG A 62 15.31 -0.31 -11.22
C ARG A 62 14.15 0.64 -11.48
N ASN A 63 14.42 1.74 -12.21
CA ASN A 63 13.43 2.74 -12.65
C ASN A 63 12.34 3.02 -11.60
N ARG A 64 12.75 3.42 -10.38
CA ARG A 64 11.82 3.60 -9.25
C ARG A 64 10.71 4.60 -9.55
N GLU A 65 11.03 5.61 -10.37
CA GLU A 65 10.10 6.62 -10.85
C GLU A 65 9.02 6.02 -11.77
N GLU A 66 9.39 5.10 -12.67
CA GLU A 66 8.41 4.39 -13.51
C GLU A 66 7.45 3.55 -12.67
N GLY A 67 7.94 2.94 -11.58
CA GLY A 67 7.09 2.20 -10.65
C GLY A 67 6.04 3.07 -9.97
N ASP A 68 6.39 4.32 -9.64
CA ASP A 68 5.47 5.29 -9.03
C ASP A 68 4.40 5.75 -10.01
N VAL A 69 4.81 6.08 -11.24
CA VAL A 69 3.88 6.47 -12.31
C VAL A 69 2.91 5.34 -12.65
N ARG A 70 3.39 4.09 -12.74
CA ARG A 70 2.52 2.93 -12.96
C ARG A 70 1.53 2.74 -11.81
N LEU A 71 2.00 2.81 -10.57
CA LEU A 71 1.13 2.70 -9.40
C LEU A 71 0.03 3.77 -9.39
N TRP A 72 0.39 5.00 -9.76
CA TRP A 72 -0.56 6.09 -9.89
C TRP A 72 -1.60 5.82 -10.98
N ASN A 73 -1.16 5.43 -12.18
CA ASN A 73 -2.06 5.16 -13.30
C ASN A 73 -2.98 3.95 -13.05
N ASP A 74 -2.51 2.95 -12.32
CA ASP A 74 -3.27 1.74 -12.04
C ASP A 74 -4.44 1.98 -11.09
N TYR A 75 -4.27 2.86 -10.10
CA TYR A 75 -5.21 2.97 -8.98
C TYR A 75 -5.66 4.38 -8.63
N PHE A 76 -4.84 5.40 -8.87
CA PHE A 76 -5.02 6.75 -8.32
C PHE A 76 -5.44 7.81 -9.34
N SER A 77 -5.11 7.63 -10.62
CA SER A 77 -5.48 8.55 -11.71
C SER A 77 -6.99 8.75 -11.84
N GLU A 78 -7.38 9.78 -12.61
CA GLU A 78 -8.78 10.08 -12.93
C GLU A 78 -9.46 8.93 -13.67
N THR A 79 -8.71 8.24 -14.54
CA THR A 79 -9.13 7.04 -15.28
C THR A 79 -8.21 5.88 -14.92
N PRO A 80 -8.40 5.23 -13.76
CA PRO A 80 -7.51 4.19 -13.29
C PRO A 80 -7.64 2.92 -14.15
N THR A 81 -6.53 2.21 -14.37
CA THR A 81 -6.52 0.91 -15.06
C THR A 81 -7.44 -0.10 -14.36
N TYR A 82 -7.46 -0.08 -13.01
CA TYR A 82 -8.23 -1.02 -12.22
C TYR A 82 -9.40 -0.36 -11.48
N PRO A 83 -10.60 -0.98 -11.50
CA PRO A 83 -11.75 -0.51 -10.75
C PRO A 83 -11.58 -0.64 -9.23
N HIS A 84 -12.44 0.06 -8.49
CA HIS A 84 -12.37 0.20 -7.03
C HIS A 84 -12.42 -1.15 -6.26
N ASN A 85 -13.17 -2.13 -6.75
CA ASN A 85 -13.22 -3.47 -6.16
C ASN A 85 -11.85 -4.19 -6.19
N LEU A 86 -11.06 -4.01 -7.26
CA LEU A 86 -9.72 -4.58 -7.33
C LEU A 86 -8.73 -3.84 -6.43
N PHE A 87 -8.90 -2.52 -6.26
CA PHE A 87 -8.15 -1.77 -5.24
C PHE A 87 -8.39 -2.36 -3.85
N ARG A 88 -9.67 -2.54 -3.49
CA ARG A 88 -10.07 -3.09 -2.19
C ARG A 88 -9.51 -4.49 -1.98
N ARG A 89 -9.61 -5.39 -2.96
CA ARG A 89 -9.03 -6.73 -2.87
C ARG A 89 -7.51 -6.71 -2.68
N ARG A 90 -6.83 -5.71 -3.26
CA ARG A 90 -5.37 -5.58 -3.21
C ARG A 90 -4.85 -4.98 -1.91
N PHE A 91 -5.55 -4.00 -1.36
CA PHE A 91 -5.11 -3.26 -0.17
C PHE A 91 -5.91 -3.57 1.09
N ARG A 92 -7.01 -4.34 0.96
CA ARG A 92 -7.95 -4.71 2.03
C ARG A 92 -8.57 -3.52 2.74
N MET A 93 -8.66 -2.38 2.04
CA MET A 93 -9.26 -1.14 2.52
C MET A 93 -9.72 -0.29 1.34
N ASN A 94 -10.56 0.71 1.61
CA ASN A 94 -10.98 1.66 0.59
C ASN A 94 -9.86 2.64 0.15
N LYS A 95 -10.00 3.22 -1.05
CA LYS A 95 -9.01 4.15 -1.61
C LYS A 95 -8.86 5.42 -0.78
N SER A 96 -9.96 5.97 -0.24
CA SER A 96 -9.92 7.19 0.57
C SER A 96 -9.13 7.04 1.87
N LEU A 97 -9.25 5.90 2.54
CA LEU A 97 -8.54 5.54 3.76
C LEU A 97 -7.05 5.41 3.45
N PHE A 98 -6.71 4.69 2.37
CA PHE A 98 -5.34 4.58 1.91
C PHE A 98 -4.73 5.96 1.66
N THR A 99 -5.42 6.86 0.96
CA THR A 99 -4.92 8.21 0.68
C THR A 99 -4.73 9.02 1.97
N ARG A 100 -5.65 8.91 2.94
CA ARG A 100 -5.51 9.58 4.25
C ARG A 100 -4.28 9.09 5.02
N ILE A 101 -4.04 7.77 5.02
CA ILE A 101 -2.85 7.18 5.64
C ILE A 101 -1.57 7.71 4.98
N VAL A 102 -1.53 7.74 3.65
CA VAL A 102 -0.36 8.26 2.90
C VAL A 102 -0.08 9.72 3.28
N ASP A 103 -1.11 10.57 3.29
CA ASP A 103 -0.96 11.98 3.64
C ASP A 103 -0.48 12.16 5.08
N ARG A 104 -1.13 11.49 6.05
CA ARG A 104 -0.75 11.54 7.46
C ARG A 104 0.70 11.07 7.69
N LEU A 105 1.06 9.92 7.13
CA LEU A 105 2.43 9.38 7.25
C LEU A 105 3.47 10.28 6.58
N SER A 106 3.16 10.83 5.41
CA SER A 106 4.04 11.78 4.72
C SER A 106 4.27 13.04 5.55
N ASN A 107 3.24 13.56 6.22
CA ASN A 107 3.34 14.77 7.01
C ASN A 107 4.03 14.54 8.35
N GLU A 108 3.76 13.43 9.04
CA GLU A 108 4.17 13.25 10.43
C GLU A 108 5.41 12.36 10.59
N VAL A 109 5.71 11.45 9.64
CA VAL A 109 6.83 10.50 9.75
C VAL A 109 7.94 10.80 8.75
N GLN A 110 9.13 11.10 9.28
CA GLN A 110 10.30 11.50 8.48
C GLN A 110 10.77 10.46 7.46
N PHE A 111 10.47 9.17 7.67
CA PHE A 111 10.76 8.08 6.76
C PHE A 111 9.86 8.10 5.51
N PHE A 112 8.59 8.45 5.67
CA PHE A 112 7.62 8.46 4.57
C PHE A 112 7.73 9.70 3.70
N ARG A 113 8.18 10.84 4.26
CA ARG A 113 8.55 12.03 3.49
C ARG A 113 9.42 11.69 2.29
N GLU A 114 9.04 12.23 1.13
CA GLU A 114 9.88 12.19 -0.05
C GLU A 114 11.14 13.02 0.22
N LYS A 115 12.31 12.42 -0.01
CA LYS A 115 13.61 13.08 0.18
C LYS A 115 14.46 12.86 -1.06
N ARG A 116 15.35 13.82 -1.35
CA ARG A 116 16.44 13.54 -2.28
C ARG A 116 17.54 12.78 -1.56
N ASP A 117 18.05 11.74 -2.18
CA ASP A 117 19.21 11.01 -1.67
C ASP A 117 20.48 11.87 -1.79
N ALA A 118 21.58 11.40 -1.20
CA ALA A 118 22.87 12.11 -1.22
C ALA A 118 23.47 12.24 -2.64
N LEU A 119 22.88 11.56 -3.64
CA LEU A 119 23.25 11.62 -5.04
C LEU A 119 22.28 12.52 -5.84
N GLY A 120 21.33 13.18 -5.18
CA GLY A 120 20.36 14.09 -5.78
C GLY A 120 19.13 13.41 -6.41
N ARG A 121 19.01 12.07 -6.34
CA ARG A 121 17.87 11.33 -6.89
C ARG A 121 16.69 11.34 -5.93
N GLN A 122 15.46 11.30 -6.45
CA GLN A 122 14.26 11.18 -5.62
C GLN A 122 14.24 9.81 -4.92
N SER A 123 14.01 9.82 -3.60
CA SER A 123 13.71 8.60 -2.85
C SER A 123 12.38 8.02 -3.31
N LEU A 124 12.07 6.78 -2.91
CA LEU A 124 10.73 6.22 -3.09
C LEU A 124 9.65 7.19 -2.58
N SER A 125 8.57 7.32 -3.35
CA SER A 125 7.45 8.19 -3.00
C SER A 125 6.77 7.70 -1.71
N PRO A 126 6.09 8.58 -0.97
CA PRO A 126 5.25 8.18 0.16
C PRO A 126 4.23 7.12 -0.25
N LEU A 127 3.67 7.25 -1.46
CA LEU A 127 2.70 6.32 -2.04
C LEU A 127 3.29 4.91 -2.19
N GLN A 128 4.50 4.80 -2.75
CA GLN A 128 5.21 3.54 -2.87
C GLN A 128 5.51 2.92 -1.50
N LYS A 129 6.05 3.70 -0.56
CA LYS A 129 6.39 3.21 0.79
C LYS A 129 5.16 2.68 1.52
N CYS A 130 4.03 3.39 1.46
CA CYS A 130 2.78 2.95 2.06
C CYS A 130 2.23 1.72 1.36
N THR A 131 2.30 1.68 0.03
CA THR A 131 1.92 0.51 -0.78
C THR A 131 2.68 -0.74 -0.34
N ALA A 132 3.98 -0.62 -0.08
CA ALA A 132 4.82 -1.71 0.43
C ALA A 132 4.33 -2.19 1.79
N ALA A 133 4.22 -1.25 2.73
CA ALA A 133 3.90 -1.53 4.12
C ALA A 133 2.50 -2.14 4.26
N ILE A 134 1.50 -1.55 3.62
CA ILE A 134 0.12 -2.00 3.69
C ILE A 134 -0.05 -3.38 3.04
N ARG A 135 0.60 -3.65 1.90
CA ARG A 135 0.56 -5.00 1.32
C ARG A 135 1.20 -6.06 2.23
N ALA A 136 2.33 -5.74 2.85
CA ALA A 136 2.98 -6.64 3.79
C ALA A 136 2.08 -6.94 5.01
N LEU A 137 1.28 -5.96 5.46
CA LEU A 137 0.30 -6.14 6.53
C LEU A 137 -0.94 -6.94 6.07
N ALA A 138 -1.44 -6.66 4.86
CA ALA A 138 -2.67 -7.26 4.32
C ALA A 138 -2.54 -8.76 3.99
N TYR A 139 -1.36 -9.17 3.52
CA TYR A 139 -1.09 -10.55 3.07
C TYR A 139 -0.20 -11.34 4.04
N GLY A 140 0.42 -10.67 5.02
CA GLY A 140 1.45 -11.26 5.87
C GLY A 140 2.83 -11.20 5.22
N ASN A 141 3.85 -11.60 6.00
CA ASN A 141 5.26 -11.36 5.74
C ASN A 141 5.88 -12.27 4.65
N ALA A 142 5.29 -12.30 3.45
CA ALA A 142 5.91 -12.85 2.25
C ALA A 142 6.70 -11.75 1.54
N ALA A 143 7.91 -11.46 2.04
CA ALA A 143 8.82 -10.46 1.48
C ALA A 143 9.12 -10.65 -0.02
N ASP A 144 8.92 -11.87 -0.54
CA ASP A 144 9.19 -12.24 -1.93
C ASP A 144 8.07 -11.89 -2.92
N ALA A 145 6.86 -11.52 -2.46
CA ALA A 145 5.72 -11.23 -3.34
C ALA A 145 5.43 -9.72 -3.53
N VAL A 146 6.19 -8.82 -2.90
CA VAL A 146 5.89 -7.37 -2.85
C VAL A 146 6.58 -6.58 -3.98
N ASP A 147 6.96 -7.23 -5.08
CA ASP A 147 7.92 -6.67 -6.05
C ASP A 147 7.30 -5.83 -7.19
N GLU A 148 6.00 -5.97 -7.47
CA GLU A 148 5.39 -5.44 -8.70
C GLU A 148 5.50 -3.90 -8.85
N TYR A 149 5.61 -3.16 -7.75
CA TYR A 149 5.71 -1.69 -7.76
C TYR A 149 6.93 -1.13 -7.03
N LEU A 150 7.62 -1.97 -6.24
CA LEU A 150 8.71 -1.54 -5.37
C LEU A 150 10.08 -1.96 -5.88
N GLN A 151 10.13 -2.93 -6.81
CA GLN A 151 11.36 -3.44 -7.39
C GLN A 151 12.47 -3.60 -6.32
N LEU A 152 12.15 -4.25 -5.21
CA LEU A 152 13.04 -4.39 -4.05
C LEU A 152 14.06 -5.49 -4.33
N PRO A 153 15.34 -5.33 -3.94
CA PRO A 153 16.31 -6.38 -4.18
C PRO A 153 15.91 -7.64 -3.41
N PRO A 154 15.90 -8.83 -4.06
CA PRO A 154 15.57 -10.05 -3.37
C PRO A 154 16.50 -10.22 -2.18
N ALA A 155 15.92 -10.57 -1.04
CA ALA A 155 16.71 -10.99 0.11
C ALA A 155 17.39 -12.31 -0.25
N ARG A 156 18.72 -12.31 -0.31
CA ARG A 156 19.53 -13.53 -0.19
C ARG A 156 20.27 -13.45 1.14
#